data_AF-A0A960M6L8-F1
#
_entry.id   AF-A0A960M6L8-F1
#
_cell.length_a   1.000
_cell.length_b   1.000
_cell.length_c   1.000
_cell.angle_alpha   90.00
_cell.angle_beta   90.00
_cell.angle_gamma   90.00
#
_symmetry.space_group_name_H-M   'P 1'
#
loop_
_entity.id
_entity.type
_entity.pdbx_description
1 polymer ?
#
loop_
_entity_poly.entity_id
_entity_poly.type
_entity_poly.pdbx_seq_one_letter_code
_entity_poly.pdbx_strand_id
1 'polypeptide(L)'
;MESDDDDRLFFYGMYVRAIAGIKHFDSVQTYYRMLTSQLLLGVFAICGFIFSADMSLEVLNPDWVAFGACILGALIITSLGFVDLIFQERLLIANFREAYDLEEQFDWLPQIHHNMIWEGKHHASSARKSIFYIASNLTLFFLAALSLILAESKISDILISCSIYALVLLAYFKIFVRMVGKFDEVFEKIAPEVESSNGR
;
A
#
# COMPACT_ATOMS: atom_id res chain seq x y z
N MET A 1 -37.27 -24.83 -21.63
CA MET A 1 -36.08 -24.37 -22.37
C MET A 1 -35.82 -22.90 -22.08
N GLU A 2 -36.85 -22.05 -22.07
CA GLU A 2 -36.72 -20.61 -21.74
C GLU A 2 -36.13 -20.31 -20.34
N SER A 3 -36.40 -21.16 -19.34
CA SER A 3 -35.88 -20.94 -17.96
C SER A 3 -34.37 -21.14 -17.80
N ASP A 4 -33.71 -21.95 -18.63
CA ASP A 4 -32.26 -22.23 -18.50
C ASP A 4 -31.42 -21.06 -19.02
N ASP A 5 -31.94 -20.33 -20.02
CA ASP A 5 -31.26 -19.17 -20.60
C ASP A 5 -31.30 -17.95 -19.65
N ASP A 6 -32.42 -17.76 -18.94
CA ASP A 6 -32.57 -16.68 -17.96
C ASP A 6 -31.60 -16.84 -16.78
N ASP A 7 -31.44 -18.06 -16.26
CA ASP A 7 -30.52 -18.36 -15.15
C ASP A 7 -29.06 -18.13 -15.58
N ARG A 8 -28.67 -18.56 -16.79
CA ARG A 8 -27.33 -18.30 -17.33
C ARG A 8 -27.03 -16.82 -17.46
N LEU A 9 -27.99 -16.04 -17.95
CA LEU A 9 -27.83 -14.60 -18.09
C LEU A 9 -27.64 -13.93 -16.72
N PHE A 10 -28.37 -14.39 -15.71
CA PHE A 10 -28.24 -13.90 -14.34
C PHE A 10 -26.84 -14.15 -13.76
N PHE A 11 -26.34 -15.39 -13.81
CA PHE A 11 -25.00 -15.72 -13.31
C PHE A 11 -23.89 -15.04 -14.12
N TYR A 12 -24.06 -14.91 -15.44
CA TYR A 12 -23.14 -14.12 -16.26
C TYR A 12 -23.07 -12.66 -15.81
N GLY A 13 -24.22 -12.06 -15.48
CA GLY A 13 -24.29 -10.70 -14.96
C GLY A 13 -23.53 -10.52 -13.64
N MET A 14 -23.64 -11.49 -12.72
CA MET A 14 -22.86 -11.51 -11.47
C MET A 14 -21.36 -11.62 -11.74
N TYR A 15 -20.97 -12.53 -12.64
CA TYR A 15 -19.57 -12.73 -13.04
C TYR A 15 -18.95 -11.47 -13.63
N VAL A 16 -19.65 -10.82 -14.58
CA VAL A 16 -19.19 -9.56 -15.20
C VAL A 16 -19.05 -8.45 -14.15
N ARG A 17 -19.95 -8.39 -13.16
CA ARG A 17 -19.87 -7.42 -12.07
C ARG A 17 -18.63 -7.64 -11.20
N ALA A 18 -18.31 -8.89 -10.84
CA ALA A 18 -17.11 -9.21 -10.08
C ALA A 18 -15.84 -8.80 -10.83
N ILE A 19 -15.75 -9.12 -12.14
CA ILE A 19 -14.62 -8.69 -12.99
C ILE A 19 -14.51 -7.16 -13.07
N ALA A 20 -15.63 -6.46 -13.21
CA ALA A 20 -15.63 -5.00 -13.22
C ALA A 20 -15.12 -4.44 -11.89
N GLY A 21 -15.48 -5.06 -10.77
CA GLY A 21 -14.95 -4.76 -9.45
C GLY A 21 -13.43 -4.92 -9.38
N ILE A 22 -12.91 -6.06 -9.85
CA ILE A 22 -11.46 -6.34 -9.86
C ILE A 22 -10.70 -5.25 -10.64
N LYS A 23 -11.15 -4.94 -11.86
CA LYS A 23 -10.53 -3.89 -12.70
C LYS A 23 -10.59 -2.51 -12.05
N HIS A 24 -11.71 -2.19 -11.41
CA HIS A 24 -11.87 -0.92 -10.72
C HIS A 24 -10.88 -0.79 -9.56
N PHE A 25 -10.80 -1.80 -8.69
CA PHE A 25 -9.88 -1.77 -7.56
C PHE A 25 -8.42 -1.74 -8.00
N ASP A 26 -8.02 -2.51 -9.02
CA ASP A 26 -6.65 -2.45 -9.56
C ASP A 26 -6.28 -1.06 -10.12
N SER A 27 -7.24 -0.39 -10.79
CA SER A 27 -7.06 0.99 -11.24
C SER A 27 -6.90 1.97 -10.08
N VAL A 28 -7.71 1.83 -9.03
CA VAL A 28 -7.65 2.66 -7.82
C VAL A 28 -6.32 2.47 -7.08
N GLN A 29 -5.82 1.24 -6.96
CA GLN A 29 -4.50 0.96 -6.36
C GLN A 29 -3.37 1.62 -7.16
N THR A 30 -3.45 1.56 -8.49
CA THR A 30 -2.49 2.24 -9.38
C THR A 30 -2.50 3.75 -9.17
N TYR A 31 -3.69 4.34 -9.01
CA TYR A 31 -3.84 5.76 -8.71
C TYR A 31 -3.21 6.14 -7.36
N TYR A 32 -3.42 5.35 -6.29
CA TYR A 32 -2.80 5.61 -4.99
C TYR A 32 -1.27 5.58 -5.02
N ARG A 33 -0.68 4.64 -5.79
CA ARG A 33 0.78 4.59 -5.98
C ARG A 33 1.30 5.81 -6.73
N MET A 34 0.59 6.26 -7.77
CA MET A 34 0.93 7.48 -8.50
C MET A 34 0.88 8.72 -7.59
N LEU A 35 -0.18 8.85 -6.78
CA LEU A 35 -0.32 9.92 -5.80
C LEU A 35 0.82 9.91 -4.78
N THR A 36 1.19 8.72 -4.30
CA THR A 36 2.32 8.52 -3.38
C THR A 36 3.63 8.99 -3.99
N SER A 37 3.92 8.64 -5.25
CA SER A 37 5.11 9.11 -5.96
C SER A 37 5.12 10.63 -6.15
N GLN A 38 3.96 11.24 -6.45
CA GLN A 38 3.83 12.70 -6.58
C GLN A 38 4.06 13.42 -5.25
N LEU A 39 3.51 12.88 -4.15
CA LEU A 39 3.73 13.43 -2.81
C LEU A 39 5.19 13.32 -2.40
N LEU A 40 5.82 12.17 -2.64
CA LEU A 40 7.24 11.96 -2.37
C LEU A 40 8.10 12.98 -3.14
N LEU A 41 7.82 13.16 -4.43
CA LEU A 41 8.51 14.15 -5.26
C LEU A 41 8.26 15.58 -4.77
N GLY A 42 7.02 15.89 -4.35
CA GLY A 42 6.66 17.18 -3.77
C GLY A 42 7.44 17.50 -2.50
N VAL A 43 7.59 16.52 -1.60
CA VAL A 43 8.40 16.68 -0.38
C VAL A 43 9.88 16.87 -0.74
N PHE A 44 10.42 16.11 -1.70
CA PHE A 44 11.79 16.33 -2.17
C PHE A 44 11.99 17.73 -2.76
N ALA A 45 11.03 18.23 -3.54
CA ALA A 45 11.10 19.58 -4.10
C ALA A 45 11.08 20.65 -3.01
N ILE A 46 10.22 20.49 -1.99
CA ILE A 46 10.16 21.39 -0.83
C ILE A 46 11.49 21.38 -0.07
N CYS A 47 12.02 20.21 0.27
CA CYS A 47 13.30 20.09 0.98
C CYS A 47 14.47 20.64 0.16
N GLY A 48 14.52 20.34 -1.15
CA GLY A 48 15.54 20.86 -2.05
C GLY A 48 15.48 22.39 -2.17
N PHE A 49 14.28 22.96 -2.22
CA PHE A 49 14.11 24.42 -2.20
C PHE A 49 14.57 25.04 -0.87
N ILE A 50 14.20 24.44 0.26
CA ILE A 50 14.61 24.91 1.60
C ILE A 50 16.13 24.89 1.74
N PHE A 51 16.81 23.82 1.29
CA PHE A 51 18.27 23.73 1.38
C PHE A 51 19.01 24.60 0.36
N SER A 52 18.40 24.91 -0.78
CA SER A 52 19.03 25.75 -1.81
C SER A 52 18.83 27.24 -1.56
N ALA A 53 17.79 27.64 -0.85
CA ALA A 53 17.51 29.02 -0.59
C ALA A 53 18.32 29.48 0.64
N ASP A 54 19.17 30.49 0.48
CA ASP A 54 19.72 31.29 1.58
C ASP A 54 18.59 32.11 2.23
N MET A 55 17.55 31.43 2.71
CA MET A 55 16.45 32.03 3.43
C MET A 55 16.93 32.34 4.84
N SER A 56 17.37 33.58 5.04
CA SER A 56 17.46 34.21 6.34
C SER A 56 16.04 34.45 6.90
N LEU A 57 15.27 33.39 7.10
CA LEU A 57 14.01 33.45 7.81
C LEU A 57 14.35 33.65 9.29
N GLU A 58 14.37 34.89 9.75
CA GLU A 58 14.73 35.27 11.13
C GLU A 58 13.86 34.60 12.20
N VAL A 59 12.71 34.03 11.81
CA VAL A 59 11.69 33.50 12.74
C VAL A 59 11.65 31.97 12.78
N LEU A 60 12.06 31.27 11.72
CA LEU A 60 12.03 29.80 11.68
C LEU A 60 13.30 29.25 11.05
N ASN A 61 13.99 28.40 11.80
CA ASN A 61 15.15 27.70 11.30
C ASN A 61 14.69 26.74 10.16
N PRO A 62 15.19 26.93 8.92
CA PRO A 62 14.74 26.21 7.72
C PRO A 62 14.83 24.69 7.88
N ASP A 63 15.82 24.19 8.61
CA ASP A 63 16.05 22.76 8.80
C ASP A 63 14.91 22.08 9.60
N TRP A 64 14.30 22.80 10.53
CA TRP A 64 13.12 22.29 11.26
C TRP A 64 11.88 22.23 10.37
N VAL A 65 11.76 23.14 9.40
CA VAL A 65 10.67 23.12 8.41
C VAL A 65 10.82 21.92 7.49
N ALA A 66 12.03 21.66 7.00
CA ALA A 66 12.32 20.49 6.18
C ALA A 66 12.07 19.17 6.93
N PHE A 67 12.48 19.09 8.21
CA PHE A 67 12.15 17.96 9.08
C PHE A 67 10.63 17.76 9.21
N GLY A 68 9.89 18.81 9.53
CA GLY A 68 8.43 18.78 9.67
C GLY A 68 7.73 18.33 8.38
N ALA A 69 8.17 18.82 7.22
CA ALA A 69 7.65 18.42 5.92
C ALA A 69 7.87 16.93 5.63
N CYS A 70 9.04 16.39 5.99
CA CYS A 70 9.35 14.97 5.83
C CYS A 70 8.45 14.08 6.71
N ILE A 71 8.25 14.46 7.98
CA ILE A 71 7.40 13.70 8.90
C ILE A 71 5.93 13.73 8.46
N LEU A 72 5.43 14.90 8.04
CA LEU A 72 4.07 15.03 7.52
C LEU A 72 3.89 14.23 6.23
N GLY A 73 4.85 14.28 5.31
CA GLY A 73 4.86 13.48 4.10
C GLY A 73 4.83 11.98 4.40
N ALA A 74 5.65 11.52 5.35
CA ALA A 74 5.67 10.12 5.77
C ALA A 74 4.31 9.69 6.34
N LEU A 75 3.71 10.50 7.22
CA LEU A 75 2.39 10.21 7.79
C LEU A 75 1.31 10.07 6.70
N ILE A 76 1.29 10.97 5.72
CA ILE A 76 0.35 10.92 4.59
C ILE A 76 0.60 9.66 3.75
N ILE A 77 1.85 9.36 3.39
CA ILE A 77 2.19 8.18 2.59
C ILE A 77 1.84 6.88 3.33
N THR A 78 2.11 6.79 4.63
CA THR A 78 1.68 5.65 5.46
C THR A 78 0.15 5.51 5.46
N SER A 79 -0.59 6.62 5.56
CA SER A 79 -2.06 6.60 5.54
C SER A 79 -2.59 6.11 4.19
N LEU A 80 -1.98 6.55 3.08
CA LEU A 80 -2.32 6.06 1.74
C LEU A 80 -2.00 4.58 1.59
N GLY A 81 -0.82 4.14 2.05
CA GLY A 81 -0.42 2.74 2.04
C GLY A 81 -1.36 1.86 2.86
N PHE A 82 -1.92 2.36 3.97
CA PHE A 82 -2.94 1.66 4.74
C PHE A 82 -4.23 1.47 3.95
N VAL A 83 -4.71 2.51 3.28
CA VAL A 83 -5.93 2.43 2.45
C VAL A 83 -5.71 1.46 1.28
N ASP A 84 -4.58 1.58 0.59
CA ASP A 84 -4.23 0.77 -0.58
C ASP A 84 -4.04 -0.72 -0.21
N LEU A 85 -3.17 -1.00 0.75
CA LEU A 85 -2.81 -2.37 1.12
C LEU A 85 -3.91 -3.09 1.89
N ILE A 86 -4.65 -2.39 2.77
CA ILE A 86 -5.64 -3.07 3.61
C ILE A 86 -7.02 -3.03 2.98
N PHE A 87 -7.53 -1.88 2.55
CA PHE A 87 -8.90 -1.81 2.07
C PHE A 87 -9.02 -2.26 0.62
N GLN A 88 -8.19 -1.70 -0.27
CA GLN A 88 -8.33 -1.98 -1.70
C GLN A 88 -7.94 -3.43 -2.02
N GLU A 89 -6.85 -3.93 -1.44
CA GLU A 89 -6.45 -5.32 -1.66
C GLU A 89 -7.52 -6.29 -1.14
N ARG A 90 -8.14 -6.02 0.02
CA ARG A 90 -9.24 -6.84 0.55
C ARG A 90 -10.45 -6.88 -0.39
N LEU A 91 -10.85 -5.73 -0.92
CA LEU A 91 -11.95 -5.67 -1.87
C LEU A 91 -11.62 -6.36 -3.19
N LEU A 92 -10.37 -6.23 -3.66
CA LEU A 92 -9.87 -6.93 -4.83
C LEU A 92 -10.01 -8.45 -4.67
N ILE A 93 -9.54 -9.01 -3.56
CA ILE A 93 -9.60 -10.46 -3.28
C ILE A 93 -11.04 -10.91 -3.11
N ALA A 94 -11.89 -10.13 -2.45
CA ALA A 94 -13.30 -10.49 -2.27
C ALA A 94 -14.00 -10.67 -3.63
N ASN A 95 -13.80 -9.74 -4.57
CA ASN A 95 -14.35 -9.87 -5.92
C ASN A 95 -13.66 -10.98 -6.73
N PHE A 96 -12.34 -11.16 -6.56
CA PHE A 96 -11.61 -12.26 -7.18
C PHE A 96 -12.14 -13.63 -6.72
N ARG A 97 -12.40 -13.78 -5.42
CA ARG A 97 -12.97 -14.99 -4.84
C ARG A 97 -14.40 -15.24 -5.33
N GLU A 98 -15.25 -14.21 -5.34
CA GLU A 98 -16.62 -14.35 -5.88
C GLU A 98 -16.61 -14.77 -7.36
N ALA A 99 -15.70 -14.23 -8.18
CA ALA A 99 -15.55 -14.64 -9.56
C ALA A 99 -15.01 -16.07 -9.70
N TYR A 100 -14.06 -16.46 -8.85
CA TYR A 100 -13.51 -17.82 -8.81
C TYR A 100 -14.59 -18.85 -8.43
N ASP A 101 -15.35 -18.59 -7.37
CA ASP A 101 -16.41 -19.48 -6.88
C ASP A 101 -17.51 -19.66 -7.94
N LEU A 102 -17.80 -18.63 -8.74
CA LEU A 102 -18.72 -18.71 -9.89
C LEU A 102 -18.14 -19.58 -11.02
N GLU A 103 -16.85 -19.44 -11.34
CA GLU A 103 -16.18 -20.27 -12.35
C GLU A 103 -16.15 -21.75 -11.94
N GLU A 104 -15.97 -22.04 -10.65
CA GLU A 104 -15.98 -23.41 -10.11
C GLU A 104 -17.39 -24.03 -10.16
N GLN A 105 -18.43 -23.23 -9.93
CA GLN A 105 -19.82 -23.70 -9.95
C GLN A 105 -20.39 -23.88 -11.36
N PHE A 106 -19.88 -23.16 -12.35
CA PHE A 106 -20.45 -23.11 -13.70
C PHE A 106 -19.38 -23.30 -14.79
N ASP A 107 -19.22 -24.54 -15.27
CA ASP A 107 -18.24 -24.93 -16.31
C ASP A 107 -18.33 -24.14 -17.63
N TRP A 108 -19.49 -23.54 -17.92
CA TRP A 108 -19.66 -22.74 -19.14
C TRP A 108 -19.07 -21.33 -19.01
N LEU A 109 -18.72 -20.88 -17.81
CA LEU A 109 -18.02 -19.61 -17.59
C LEU A 109 -16.53 -19.74 -17.97
N PRO A 110 -15.91 -18.66 -18.47
CA PRO A 110 -14.48 -18.66 -18.73
C PRO A 110 -13.67 -18.86 -17.44
N GLN A 111 -12.79 -19.85 -17.38
CA GLN A 111 -11.96 -20.15 -16.20
C GLN A 111 -10.71 -19.24 -16.11
N ILE A 112 -10.90 -17.91 -16.13
CA ILE A 112 -9.80 -16.95 -16.14
C ILE A 112 -9.09 -16.93 -14.78
N HIS A 113 -9.84 -16.92 -13.68
CA HIS A 113 -9.28 -16.76 -12.34
C HIS A 113 -8.52 -18.01 -11.88
N HIS A 114 -9.01 -19.20 -12.26
CA HIS A 114 -8.28 -20.47 -12.09
C HIS A 114 -6.90 -20.43 -12.74
N ASN A 115 -6.82 -19.97 -14.00
CA ASN A 115 -5.56 -19.82 -14.71
C ASN A 115 -4.63 -18.79 -14.04
N MET A 116 -5.18 -17.70 -13.49
CA MET A 116 -4.38 -16.68 -12.78
C MET A 116 -3.76 -17.19 -11.47
N ILE A 117 -4.47 -18.05 -10.72
CA ILE A 117 -3.94 -18.72 -9.52
C ILE A 117 -2.81 -19.68 -9.93
N TRP A 118 -3.05 -20.51 -10.96
CA TRP A 118 -2.07 -21.46 -11.45
C TRP A 118 -0.77 -20.79 -11.91
N GLU A 119 -0.87 -19.62 -12.53
CA GLU A 119 0.29 -18.81 -12.95
C GLU A 119 1.02 -18.13 -11.78
N GLY A 120 0.52 -18.23 -10.54
CA GLY A 120 1.15 -17.68 -9.34
C GLY A 120 1.29 -16.15 -9.34
N LYS A 121 0.60 -15.45 -10.23
CA LYS A 121 0.76 -14.00 -10.44
C LYS A 121 0.25 -13.17 -9.27
N HIS A 122 -0.66 -13.71 -8.44
CA HIS A 122 -1.36 -12.91 -7.44
C HIS A 122 -0.51 -12.61 -6.19
N HIS A 123 0.18 -13.62 -5.63
CA HIS A 123 0.93 -13.49 -4.37
C HIS A 123 2.18 -12.61 -4.46
N ALA A 124 2.90 -12.64 -5.58
CA ALA A 124 4.11 -11.83 -5.75
C ALA A 124 3.81 -10.31 -5.83
N SER A 125 2.55 -9.92 -6.10
CA SER A 125 2.19 -8.52 -6.28
C SER A 125 2.08 -7.76 -4.96
N SER A 126 1.52 -8.37 -3.90
CA SER A 126 1.27 -7.69 -2.62
C SER A 126 2.57 -7.32 -1.90
N ALA A 127 3.53 -8.24 -1.81
CA ALA A 127 4.83 -7.96 -1.20
C ALA A 127 5.57 -6.80 -1.89
N ARG A 128 5.51 -6.73 -3.23
CA ARG A 128 6.11 -5.62 -4.01
C ARG A 128 5.43 -4.28 -3.69
N LYS A 129 4.10 -4.25 -3.56
CA LYS A 129 3.36 -3.05 -3.15
C LYS A 129 3.78 -2.60 -1.75
N SER A 130 3.87 -3.52 -0.79
CA SER A 130 4.33 -3.21 0.57
C SER A 130 5.75 -2.65 0.60
N ILE A 131 6.69 -3.26 -0.14
CA ILE A 131 8.08 -2.78 -0.25
C ILE A 131 8.13 -1.36 -0.81
N PHE A 132 7.29 -1.01 -1.79
CA PHE A 132 7.23 0.35 -2.34
C PHE A 132 6.89 1.42 -1.28
N TYR A 133 5.88 1.17 -0.44
CA TYR A 133 5.53 2.11 0.65
C TYR A 133 6.58 2.15 1.75
N ILE A 134 7.21 1.02 2.08
CA ILE A 134 8.33 0.98 3.04
C ILE A 134 9.49 1.80 2.52
N ALA A 135 9.90 1.60 1.26
CA ALA A 135 10.99 2.33 0.64
C ALA A 135 10.71 3.83 0.57
N SER A 136 9.48 4.22 0.19
CA SER A 136 9.06 5.62 0.14
C SER A 136 9.18 6.29 1.52
N ASN A 137 8.65 5.65 2.58
CA ASN A 137 8.78 6.17 3.94
C ASN A 137 10.23 6.20 4.42
N LEU A 138 11.02 5.16 4.12
CA LEU A 138 12.44 5.10 4.48
C LEU A 138 13.23 6.27 3.88
N THR A 139 12.93 6.65 2.63
CA THR A 139 13.59 7.80 1.99
C THR A 139 13.24 9.13 2.66
N LEU A 140 11.97 9.34 3.06
CA LEU A 140 11.56 10.53 3.81
C LEU A 140 12.18 10.57 5.21
N PHE A 141 12.25 9.41 5.85
CA PHE A 141 12.92 9.25 7.13
C PHE A 141 14.42 9.58 7.03
N PHE A 142 15.10 9.07 6.02
CA PHE A 142 16.50 9.42 5.77
C PHE A 142 16.69 10.93 5.60
N LEU A 143 15.80 11.58 4.84
CA LEU A 143 15.85 13.03 4.62
C LEU A 143 15.56 13.83 5.91
N ALA A 144 14.61 13.37 6.72
CA ALA A 144 14.31 13.96 8.03
C ALA A 144 15.52 13.89 8.96
N ALA A 145 16.19 12.74 9.03
CA ALA A 145 17.39 12.56 9.84
C ALA A 145 18.54 13.47 9.37
N LEU A 146 18.75 13.59 8.06
CA LEU A 146 19.73 14.50 7.50
C LEU A 146 19.46 15.96 7.90
N SER A 147 18.20 16.40 7.78
CA SER A 147 17.75 17.74 8.17
C SER A 147 18.02 18.02 9.65
N LEU A 148 17.74 17.04 10.52
CA LEU A 148 17.95 17.15 11.96
C LEU A 148 19.44 17.26 12.33
N ILE A 149 20.31 16.52 11.64
CA ILE A 149 21.76 16.58 11.84
C ILE A 149 22.32 17.94 11.41
N LEU A 150 21.79 18.52 10.32
CA LEU A 150 22.22 19.83 9.84
C LEU A 150 21.74 20.98 10.76
N ALA A 151 20.57 20.82 11.38
CA ALA A 151 19.99 21.81 12.29
C ALA A 151 20.81 22.04 13.57
N GLU A 152 21.52 21.00 14.04
CA GLU A 152 22.17 20.99 15.35
C GLU A 152 23.69 21.18 15.25
N SER A 153 24.23 22.14 16.00
CA SER A 153 25.67 22.43 16.01
C SER A 153 26.45 21.65 17.08
N LYS A 154 25.77 21.14 18.11
CA LYS A 154 26.39 20.46 19.25
C LYS A 154 26.20 18.95 19.15
N ILE A 155 27.30 18.22 19.36
CA ILE A 155 27.32 16.75 19.31
C ILE A 155 26.35 16.13 20.34
N SER A 156 26.19 16.73 21.52
CA SER A 156 25.24 16.24 22.54
C SER A 156 23.81 16.24 22.05
N ASP A 157 23.42 17.32 21.35
CA ASP A 157 22.04 17.56 20.94
C ASP A 157 21.73 16.66 19.72
N ILE A 158 22.71 16.48 18.83
CA ILE A 158 22.66 15.48 17.75
C ILE A 158 22.40 14.07 18.30
N LEU A 159 23.11 13.64 19.34
CA LEU A 159 22.94 12.29 19.91
C LEU A 159 21.54 12.09 20.51
N ILE A 160 21.01 13.09 21.20
CA ILE A 160 19.64 13.05 21.77
C ILE A 160 18.61 12.96 20.64
N SER A 161 18.73 13.85 19.65
CA SER A 161 17.87 13.93 18.48
C SER A 161 17.87 12.62 17.67
N CYS A 162 19.05 12.04 17.41
CA CYS A 162 19.19 10.72 16.78
C CYS A 162 18.55 9.60 17.61
N SER A 163 18.65 9.65 18.94
CA SER A 163 18.05 8.63 19.82
C SER A 163 16.52 8.69 19.80
N ILE A 164 15.94 9.89 19.88
CA ILE A 164 14.49 10.10 19.75
C ILE A 164 14.00 9.62 18.38
N TYR A 165 14.73 10.01 17.34
CA TYR A 165 14.42 9.64 15.97
C TYR A 165 14.47 8.11 15.75
N ALA A 166 15.50 7.44 16.28
CA ALA A 166 15.60 5.98 16.24
C ALA A 166 14.44 5.30 16.96
N LEU A 167 14.00 5.83 18.11
CA LEU A 167 12.82 5.33 18.82
C LEU A 167 11.53 5.47 17.99
N VAL A 168 11.34 6.61 17.32
CA VAL A 168 10.20 6.84 16.42
C VAL A 168 10.23 5.86 15.25
N LEU A 169 11.40 5.65 14.63
CA LEU A 169 11.56 4.72 13.52
C LEU A 169 11.30 3.26 13.95
N LEU A 170 11.79 2.86 15.13
CA LEU A 170 11.50 1.53 15.69
C LEU A 170 10.02 1.35 16.03
N ALA A 171 9.38 2.36 16.60
CA ALA A 171 7.94 2.34 16.88
C ALA A 171 7.13 2.23 15.58
N TYR A 172 7.48 3.03 14.57
CA TYR A 172 6.89 2.97 13.24
C TYR A 172 7.04 1.58 12.62
N PHE A 173 8.26 1.05 12.60
CA PHE A 173 8.54 -0.28 12.04
C PHE A 173 7.74 -1.37 12.76
N LYS A 174 7.65 -1.31 14.09
CA LYS A 174 6.87 -2.27 14.89
C LYS A 174 5.37 -2.18 14.59
N ILE A 175 4.82 -0.97 14.46
CA ILE A 175 3.41 -0.76 14.09
C ILE A 175 3.16 -1.31 12.68
N PHE A 176 4.05 -1.00 11.74
CA PHE A 176 3.94 -1.42 10.34
C PHE A 176 4.04 -2.95 10.20
N VAL A 177 5.03 -3.60 10.81
CA VAL A 177 5.16 -5.07 10.80
C VAL A 177 3.93 -5.72 11.43
N ARG A 178 3.42 -5.19 12.54
CA ARG A 178 2.20 -5.70 13.17
C ARG A 178 0.98 -5.55 12.27
N MET A 179 0.92 -4.48 11.49
CA MET A 179 -0.15 -4.22 10.54
C MET A 179 -0.10 -5.19 9.35
N VAL A 180 1.10 -5.43 8.79
CA VAL A 180 1.32 -6.41 7.71
C VAL A 180 1.07 -7.83 8.19
N GLY A 181 1.58 -8.23 9.36
CA GLY A 181 1.34 -9.59 9.88
C GLY A 181 -0.15 -9.88 10.13
N LYS A 182 -0.91 -8.90 10.65
CA LYS A 182 -2.37 -9.03 10.77
C LYS A 182 -3.08 -9.14 9.42
N PHE A 183 -2.48 -8.61 8.36
CA PHE A 183 -3.02 -8.72 7.03
C PHE A 183 -2.82 -10.14 6.47
N ASP A 184 -1.62 -10.69 6.63
CA ASP A 184 -1.30 -12.06 6.23
C ASP A 184 -2.19 -13.07 6.97
N GLU A 185 -2.40 -12.91 8.28
CA GLU A 185 -3.30 -13.78 9.07
C GLU A 185 -4.77 -13.76 8.58
N VAL A 186 -5.26 -12.61 8.12
CA VAL A 186 -6.63 -12.50 7.60
C VAL A 186 -6.73 -13.16 6.22
N PHE A 187 -5.70 -13.00 5.41
CA PHE A 187 -5.58 -13.64 4.10
C PHE A 187 -5.50 -15.16 4.21
N GLU A 188 -4.67 -15.65 5.13
CA GLU A 188 -4.47 -17.08 5.39
C GLU A 188 -5.70 -17.73 6.01
N LYS A 189 -6.69 -16.96 6.52
CA LYS A 189 -8.00 -17.52 6.87
C LYS A 189 -8.94 -17.66 5.68
N ILE A 190 -8.74 -16.85 4.64
CA ILE A 190 -9.58 -16.84 3.44
C ILE A 190 -9.07 -17.86 2.40
N ALA A 191 -7.74 -18.03 2.28
CA ALA A 191 -7.10 -18.92 1.32
C ALA A 191 -7.32 -20.45 1.50
N PRO A 192 -7.27 -21.05 2.72
CA PRO A 192 -7.31 -22.49 2.89
C PRO A 192 -8.69 -23.11 2.60
N GLU A 193 -9.76 -22.31 2.59
CA GLU A 193 -11.06 -22.78 2.11
C GLU A 193 -10.99 -23.17 0.62
N VAL A 194 -10.19 -22.46 -0.17
CA VAL A 194 -10.03 -22.70 -1.62
C VAL A 194 -9.13 -23.92 -1.90
N GLU A 195 -8.04 -24.11 -1.15
CA GLU A 195 -7.18 -25.31 -1.32
C GLU A 195 -7.88 -26.59 -0.83
N SER A 196 -8.79 -26.48 0.15
CA SER A 196 -9.55 -27.65 0.62
C SER A 196 -10.67 -28.10 -0.32
N SER A 197 -11.16 -27.26 -1.24
CA SER A 197 -12.16 -27.67 -2.26
C SER A 197 -11.50 -28.42 -3.42
N ASN A 198 -10.30 -28.03 -3.84
CA ASN A 198 -9.55 -28.65 -4.94
C ASN A 198 -8.96 -30.05 -4.63
N GLY A 199 -9.06 -30.51 -3.38
CA GLY A 199 -8.59 -31.83 -2.95
C GLY A 199 -9.60 -32.97 -3.09
N ARG A 200 -10.74 -32.76 -3.77
CA ARG A 200 -11.80 -33.77 -3.96
C ARG A 200 -12.09 -34.05 -5.43
#